data_AF-A0AAD3MCI9-F1
#
_entry.id   AF-A0AAD3MCI9-F1
#
_cell.length_a   1.000
_cell.length_b   1.000
_cell.length_c   1.000
_cell.angle_alpha   90.00
_cell.angle_beta   90.00
_cell.angle_gamma   90.00
#
_symmetry.space_group_name_H-M   'P 1'
#
loop_
_entity.id
_entity.type
_entity.pdbx_description
1 polymer ?
#
loop_
_entity_poly.entity_id
_entity_poly.type
_entity_poly.pdbx_seq_one_letter_code
_entity_poly.pdbx_strand_id
1 'polypeptide(L)'
;MNAIVEAFAFFLGFLGWLMVGIALPNRYWKVSTVDGYIQASRALMIAAIVFGTFGLVATLAGMKCSKIGGENYILKGRVAAIGGVFFLLQGICTLIAVSWYAANITQQFFDQFYPGTKYEIGEGLYIGWSSAVLAICGGKLMCLQSQKTCNE
;
A
#
# COMPACT_ATOMS: atom_id res chain seq x y z
N MET A 1 5.89 20.51 -12.48
CA MET A 1 4.80 19.74 -11.79
C MET A 1 3.40 20.06 -12.32
N ASN A 2 2.69 19.06 -12.84
CA ASN A 2 1.28 19.15 -13.28
C ASN A 2 0.32 18.83 -12.12
N ALA A 3 -0.47 19.82 -11.67
CA ALA A 3 -1.37 19.66 -10.52
C ALA A 3 -2.41 18.53 -10.70
N ILE A 4 -2.86 18.30 -11.94
CA ILE A 4 -3.76 17.19 -12.28
C ILE A 4 -3.12 15.84 -11.98
N VAL A 5 -1.83 15.67 -12.31
CA VAL A 5 -1.10 14.41 -12.10
C VAL A 5 -0.82 14.19 -10.61
N GLU A 6 -0.50 15.25 -9.86
CA GLU A 6 -0.34 15.17 -8.40
C GLU A 6 -1.64 14.72 -7.72
N ALA A 7 -2.76 15.37 -8.06
CA ALA A 7 -4.07 15.02 -7.51
C ALA A 7 -4.44 13.58 -7.87
N PHE A 8 -4.29 13.19 -9.14
CA PHE A 8 -4.56 11.82 -9.59
C PHE A 8 -3.68 10.78 -8.85
N ALA A 9 -2.38 11.03 -8.73
CA ALA A 9 -1.47 10.15 -7.99
C ALA A 9 -1.83 10.06 -6.50
N PHE A 10 -2.23 11.17 -5.88
CA PHE A 10 -2.72 11.19 -4.51
C PHE A 10 -4.00 10.36 -4.37
N PHE A 11 -4.96 10.49 -5.28
CA PHE A 11 -6.19 9.70 -5.26
C PHE A 11 -5.91 8.19 -5.38
N LEU A 12 -4.97 7.78 -6.25
CA LEU A 12 -4.55 6.39 -6.36
C LEU A 12 -3.93 5.87 -5.05
N GLY A 13 -3.03 6.65 -4.44
CA GLY A 13 -2.42 6.30 -3.15
C GLY A 13 -3.45 6.23 -2.01
N PHE A 14 -4.36 7.20 -1.94
CA PHE A 14 -5.43 7.25 -0.94
C PHE A 14 -6.40 6.07 -1.10
N LEU A 15 -6.85 5.78 -2.32
CA LEU A 15 -7.72 4.64 -2.59
C LEU A 15 -7.02 3.32 -2.25
N GLY A 16 -5.74 3.18 -2.62
CA GLY A 16 -4.93 2.02 -2.24
C GLY A 16 -4.85 1.86 -0.72
N TRP A 17 -4.56 2.94 0.02
CA TRP A 17 -4.50 2.92 1.48
C TRP A 17 -5.85 2.55 2.13
N LEU A 18 -6.94 3.11 1.63
CA LEU A 18 -8.29 2.82 2.09
C LEU A 18 -8.66 1.34 1.85
N MET A 19 -8.31 0.78 0.69
CA MET A 19 -8.54 -0.63 0.40
C MET A 19 -7.73 -1.57 1.30
N VAL A 20 -6.47 -1.24 1.63
CA VAL A 20 -5.68 -2.00 2.63
C VAL A 20 -6.36 -1.95 4.00
N GLY A 21 -6.86 -0.77 4.39
CA GLY A 21 -7.60 -0.56 5.63
C GLY A 21 -8.90 -1.37 5.72
N ILE A 22 -9.58 -1.62 4.61
CA ILE A 22 -10.79 -2.46 4.54
C ILE A 22 -10.43 -3.96 4.48
N ALA A 23 -9.26 -4.31 3.95
CA ALA A 23 -8.80 -5.70 3.89
C ALA A 23 -8.50 -6.29 5.28
N LEU A 24 -8.08 -5.46 6.26
CA LEU A 24 -7.65 -5.90 7.60
C LEU A 24 -8.80 -6.37 8.54
N PRO A 25 -9.95 -5.67 8.64
CA PRO A 25 -11.07 -6.05 9.52
C PRO A 25 -11.88 -7.24 9.01
N ASN A 26 -11.72 -7.59 7.73
CA ASN A 26 -12.44 -8.69 7.11
C ASN A 26 -12.14 -10.02 7.85
N ARG A 27 -13.21 -10.73 8.22
CA ARG A 27 -13.19 -11.84 9.19
C ARG A 27 -12.35 -13.06 8.75
N TYR A 28 -11.94 -13.13 7.49
CA TYR A 28 -11.15 -14.23 6.93
C TYR A 28 -9.78 -14.40 7.60
N TRP A 29 -9.10 -13.31 7.95
CA TRP A 29 -7.77 -13.40 8.56
C TRP A 29 -7.84 -13.89 10.00
N LYS A 30 -8.97 -13.78 10.70
CA LYS A 30 -9.09 -14.01 12.16
C LYS A 30 -9.09 -15.48 12.59
N VAL A 31 -9.41 -16.42 11.70
CA VAL A 31 -9.72 -17.81 12.08
C VAL A 31 -8.48 -18.71 12.26
N SER A 32 -7.32 -18.32 11.73
CA SER A 32 -6.10 -19.15 11.77
C SER A 32 -4.98 -18.43 12.54
N THR A 33 -5.01 -18.46 13.87
CA THR A 33 -4.07 -17.73 14.74
C THR A 33 -2.87 -18.55 15.24
N VAL A 34 -2.67 -19.76 14.73
CA VAL A 34 -1.64 -20.70 15.25
C VAL A 34 -0.40 -20.82 14.33
N ASP A 35 -0.49 -20.38 13.06
CA ASP A 35 0.62 -20.49 12.10
C ASP A 35 1.44 -19.19 11.97
N GLY A 36 2.77 -19.31 12.06
CA GLY A 36 3.70 -18.18 12.05
C GLY A 36 3.63 -17.30 10.79
N TYR A 37 3.34 -17.89 9.62
CA TYR A 37 3.22 -17.13 8.37
C TYR A 37 2.03 -16.16 8.39
N ILE A 38 0.95 -16.51 9.11
CA ILE A 38 -0.25 -15.66 9.20
C ILE A 38 0.04 -14.45 10.09
N GLN A 39 0.78 -14.66 11.18
CA GLN A 39 1.24 -13.56 12.02
C GLN A 39 2.17 -12.62 11.25
N ALA A 40 3.10 -13.16 10.45
CA ALA A 40 3.98 -12.37 9.59
C ALA A 40 3.19 -11.56 8.54
N SER A 41 2.23 -12.17 7.84
CA SER A 41 1.36 -11.47 6.88
C SER A 41 0.56 -10.34 7.55
N ARG A 42 0.01 -10.56 8.75
CA ARG A 42 -0.68 -9.50 9.50
C ARG A 42 0.25 -8.36 9.89
N ALA A 43 1.45 -8.66 10.36
CA ALA A 43 2.46 -7.64 10.70
C ALA A 43 2.83 -6.80 9.47
N LEU A 44 3.04 -7.43 8.31
CA LEU A 44 3.31 -6.74 7.05
C LEU A 44 2.14 -5.85 6.61
N MET A 45 0.90 -6.29 6.77
CA MET A 45 -0.29 -5.49 6.46
C MET A 45 -0.43 -4.28 7.39
N ILE A 46 -0.17 -4.44 8.69
CA ILE A 46 -0.17 -3.32 9.65
C ILE A 46 0.94 -2.33 9.30
N ALA A 47 2.15 -2.82 9.01
CA ALA A 47 3.25 -1.98 8.56
C ALA A 47 2.90 -1.21 7.29
N ALA A 48 2.21 -1.85 6.33
CA ALA A 48 1.74 -1.19 5.12
C ALA A 48 0.76 -0.03 5.43
N ILE A 49 -0.19 -0.22 6.35
CA ILE A 49 -1.10 0.86 6.77
C ILE A 49 -0.31 2.02 7.37
N VAL A 50 0.67 1.75 8.23
CA VAL A 50 1.52 2.77 8.85
C VAL A 50 2.30 3.55 7.79
N PHE A 51 2.99 2.87 6.87
CA PHE A 51 3.66 3.55 5.76
C PHE A 51 2.69 4.35 4.91
N GLY A 52 1.49 3.84 4.64
CA GLY A 52 0.46 4.57 3.94
C GLY A 52 -0.03 5.83 4.63
N THR A 53 -0.17 5.81 5.96
CA THR A 53 -0.52 7.02 6.73
C THR A 53 0.56 8.09 6.63
N PHE A 54 1.83 7.71 6.75
CA PHE A 54 2.95 8.64 6.57
C PHE A 54 3.02 9.17 5.13
N GLY A 55 2.79 8.30 4.14
CA GLY A 55 2.70 8.67 2.73
C GLY A 55 1.61 9.69 2.48
N LEU A 56 0.41 9.45 3.01
CA LEU A 56 -0.73 10.35 2.88
C LEU A 56 -0.45 11.74 3.47
N VAL A 57 0.06 11.80 4.70
CA VAL A 57 0.36 13.08 5.36
C VAL A 57 1.47 13.84 4.63
N ALA A 58 2.56 13.16 4.26
CA ALA A 58 3.67 13.78 3.53
C ALA A 58 3.20 14.29 2.16
N THR A 59 2.46 13.48 1.41
CA THR A 59 1.90 13.90 0.13
C THR A 59 0.97 15.10 0.27
N LEU A 60 0.04 15.09 1.25
CA LEU A 60 -0.85 16.23 1.51
C LEU A 60 -0.10 17.53 1.81
N ALA A 61 1.01 17.45 2.53
CA ALA A 61 1.89 18.59 2.78
C ALA A 61 2.70 19.03 1.54
N GLY A 62 3.06 18.09 0.66
CA GLY A 62 3.89 18.34 -0.51
C GLY A 62 3.15 18.81 -1.77
N MET A 63 1.83 18.65 -1.86
CA MET A 63 1.06 19.11 -3.03
C MET A 63 1.08 20.63 -3.19
N LYS A 64 1.02 21.12 -4.44
CA LYS A 64 1.04 22.58 -4.70
C LYS A 64 -0.10 23.35 -4.04
N CYS A 65 -1.28 22.74 -4.00
CA CYS A 65 -2.48 23.32 -3.39
C CYS A 65 -2.43 23.39 -1.85
N SER A 66 -1.43 22.78 -1.21
CA SER A 66 -1.26 22.85 0.24
C SER A 66 -0.63 24.17 0.66
N LYS A 67 -1.16 24.82 1.70
CA LYS A 67 -0.55 26.04 2.27
C LYS A 67 0.62 25.73 3.20
N ILE A 68 0.84 24.45 3.53
CA ILE A 68 1.91 23.95 4.38
C ILE A 68 3.25 24.10 3.63
N GLY A 69 4.27 24.70 4.27
CA GLY A 69 5.62 24.82 3.70
C GLY A 69 5.89 26.04 2.80
N GLY A 70 4.94 26.97 2.67
CA GLY A 70 5.12 28.22 1.91
C GLY A 70 5.23 28.02 0.39
N GLU A 71 5.89 28.95 -0.29
CA GLU A 71 6.04 28.97 -1.76
C GLU A 71 7.31 28.26 -2.26
N ASN A 72 8.02 27.54 -1.37
CA ASN A 72 9.21 26.78 -1.70
C ASN A 72 8.85 25.49 -2.47
N TYR A 73 8.70 25.62 -3.79
CA TYR A 73 8.31 24.51 -4.68
C TYR A 73 9.29 23.33 -4.64
N ILE A 74 10.59 23.58 -4.43
CA ILE A 74 11.61 22.53 -4.29
C ILE A 74 11.37 21.71 -3.01
N LEU A 75 11.10 22.38 -1.89
CA LEU A 75 10.82 21.71 -0.61
C LEU A 75 9.53 20.87 -0.71
N LYS A 76 8.47 21.46 -1.28
CA LYS A 76 7.19 20.77 -1.52
C LYS A 76 7.37 19.54 -2.41
N GLY A 77 8.15 19.66 -3.49
CA GLY A 77 8.53 18.55 -4.35
C GLY A 77 9.23 17.43 -3.57
N ARG A 78 10.23 17.74 -2.74
CA ARG A 78 10.92 16.73 -1.91
C ARG A 78 9.99 16.04 -0.91
N VAL A 79 9.11 16.80 -0.26
CA VAL A 79 8.14 16.25 0.70
C VAL A 79 7.13 15.34 -0.03
N ALA A 80 6.65 15.74 -1.22
CA ALA A 80 5.81 14.89 -2.06
C ALA A 80 6.55 13.63 -2.54
N ALA A 81 7.85 13.72 -2.84
CA ALA A 81 8.71 12.58 -3.20
C ALA A 81 8.77 11.55 -2.07
N ILE A 82 8.99 12.02 -0.83
CA ILE A 82 9.01 11.18 0.38
C ILE A 82 7.65 10.50 0.56
N GLY A 83 6.54 11.24 0.39
CA GLY A 83 5.20 10.67 0.42
C GLY A 83 5.00 9.55 -0.62
N GLY A 84 5.49 9.76 -1.85
CA GLY A 84 5.49 8.74 -2.90
C GLY A 84 6.29 7.48 -2.56
N VAL A 85 7.46 7.63 -1.92
CA VAL A 85 8.27 6.50 -1.44
C VAL A 85 7.53 5.70 -0.37
N PHE A 86 6.86 6.37 0.56
CA PHE A 86 6.04 5.67 1.56
C PHE A 86 4.85 4.93 0.95
N PHE A 87 4.20 5.48 -0.09
CA PHE A 87 3.17 4.74 -0.84
C PHE A 87 3.73 3.53 -1.60
N LEU A 88 4.97 3.61 -2.12
CA LEU A 88 5.64 2.47 -2.71
C LEU A 88 5.90 1.37 -1.68
N LEU A 89 6.40 1.74 -0.50
CA LEU A 89 6.62 0.80 0.61
C LEU A 89 5.31 0.15 1.07
N GLN A 90 4.23 0.93 1.22
CA GLN A 90 2.90 0.40 1.50
C GLN A 90 2.50 -0.66 0.47
N GLY A 91 2.61 -0.34 -0.82
CA GLY A 91 2.20 -1.24 -1.89
C GLY A 91 3.02 -2.53 -1.94
N ILE A 92 4.34 -2.43 -1.78
CA ILE A 92 5.25 -3.60 -1.76
C ILE A 92 4.96 -4.48 -0.54
N CYS A 93 4.83 -3.90 0.66
CA CYS A 93 4.52 -4.66 1.87
C CYS A 93 3.17 -5.40 1.73
N THR A 94 2.16 -4.73 1.18
CA THR A 94 0.84 -5.34 0.92
C THR A 94 0.95 -6.48 -0.09
N LEU A 95 1.67 -6.28 -1.19
CA LEU A 95 1.84 -7.30 -2.22
C LEU A 95 2.56 -8.54 -1.67
N ILE A 96 3.60 -8.36 -0.86
CA ILE A 96 4.32 -9.46 -0.21
C ILE A 96 3.40 -10.19 0.75
N ALA A 97 2.70 -9.48 1.64
CA ALA A 97 1.83 -10.08 2.65
C ALA A 97 0.72 -10.95 2.04
N VAL A 98 0.04 -10.41 1.02
CA VAL A 98 -1.11 -11.03 0.35
C VAL A 98 -0.65 -12.19 -0.53
N SER A 99 0.46 -12.04 -1.28
CA SER A 99 0.99 -13.10 -2.15
C SER A 99 1.58 -14.25 -1.33
N TRP A 100 2.27 -13.94 -0.23
CA TRP A 100 2.80 -14.98 0.66
C TRP A 100 1.67 -15.78 1.31
N TYR A 101 0.60 -15.11 1.75
CA TYR A 101 -0.59 -15.80 2.25
C TYR A 101 -1.23 -16.68 1.16
N ALA A 102 -1.41 -16.16 -0.06
CA ALA A 102 -1.95 -16.91 -1.21
C ALA A 102 -1.18 -18.21 -1.48
N ALA A 103 0.16 -18.11 -1.50
CA ALA A 103 1.04 -19.23 -1.78
C ALA A 103 0.89 -20.34 -0.72
N ASN A 104 0.87 -20.00 0.57
CA ASN A 104 0.71 -20.99 1.63
C ASN A 104 -0.64 -21.71 1.56
N ILE A 105 -1.74 -20.96 1.36
CA ILE A 105 -3.08 -21.56 1.20
C ILE A 105 -3.12 -22.51 0.00
N THR A 106 -2.53 -22.10 -1.13
CA THR A 106 -2.46 -22.92 -2.34
C THR A 106 -1.67 -24.21 -2.10
N GLN A 107 -0.54 -24.14 -1.41
CA GLN A 107 0.24 -25.33 -1.07
C GLN A 107 -0.52 -26.29 -0.14
N GLN A 108 -1.21 -25.77 0.88
CA GLN A 108 -2.03 -26.58 1.78
C GLN A 108 -3.23 -27.22 1.06
N PHE A 109 -3.80 -26.54 0.06
CA PHE A 109 -4.93 -27.06 -0.70
C PHE A 109 -4.54 -28.30 -1.54
N PHE A 110 -3.37 -28.26 -2.19
CA PHE A 110 -2.86 -29.35 -3.04
C PHE A 110 -2.16 -30.47 -2.27
N ASP A 111 -1.83 -30.27 -0.99
CA ASP A 111 -1.30 -31.34 -0.15
C ASP A 111 -2.42 -32.33 0.21
N GLN A 112 -2.21 -33.59 -0.19
CA GLN A 112 -3.13 -34.70 0.07
C GLN A 112 -3.09 -35.15 1.54
N PHE A 113 -1.98 -34.92 2.23
CA PHE A 113 -1.77 -35.35 3.62
C PHE A 113 -1.95 -34.23 4.63
N TYR A 114 -2.43 -33.06 4.21
CA TYR A 114 -2.67 -31.95 5.12
C TYR A 114 -3.77 -32.31 6.12
N PRO A 115 -3.44 -32.41 7.44
CA PRO A 115 -4.38 -32.89 8.45
C PRO A 115 -5.38 -31.82 8.91
N GLY A 116 -5.22 -30.57 8.44
CA GLY A 116 -6.05 -29.43 8.80
C GLY A 116 -7.15 -29.13 7.79
N THR A 117 -7.98 -28.13 8.12
CA THR A 117 -9.01 -27.62 7.21
C THR A 117 -8.37 -26.92 6.02
N LYS A 118 -8.79 -27.29 4.81
CA LYS A 118 -8.37 -26.60 3.58
C LYS A 118 -9.13 -25.29 3.43
N TYR A 119 -8.40 -24.21 3.14
CA TYR A 119 -8.98 -22.89 2.90
C TYR A 119 -8.92 -22.56 1.41
N GLU A 120 -9.89 -21.77 0.95
CA GLU A 120 -9.91 -21.22 -0.40
C GLU A 120 -9.52 -19.74 -0.38
N ILE A 121 -9.08 -19.23 -1.53
CA ILE A 121 -8.70 -17.82 -1.68
C ILE A 121 -9.97 -16.95 -1.59
N GLY A 122 -10.08 -16.20 -0.50
CA GLY A 122 -11.20 -15.28 -0.29
C GLY A 122 -11.09 -13.96 -1.06
N GLU A 123 -12.22 -13.27 -1.23
CA GLU A 123 -12.32 -11.99 -1.96
C GLU A 123 -11.37 -10.90 -1.46
N GLY A 124 -11.08 -10.88 -0.16
CA GLY A 124 -10.16 -9.93 0.46
C GLY A 124 -8.73 -9.98 -0.10
N LEU A 125 -8.31 -11.12 -0.66
CA LEU A 125 -6.99 -11.28 -1.27
C LEU A 125 -6.87 -10.47 -2.58
N TYR A 126 -7.93 -10.48 -3.39
CA TYR A 126 -7.99 -9.69 -4.63
C TYR A 126 -8.02 -8.20 -4.33
N ILE A 127 -8.78 -7.77 -3.32
CA ILE A 127 -8.77 -6.38 -2.82
C ILE A 127 -7.36 -5.97 -2.40
N GLY A 128 -6.63 -6.87 -1.72
CA GLY A 128 -5.24 -6.68 -1.35
C GLY A 128 -4.32 -6.43 -2.54
N TRP A 129 -4.39 -7.25 -3.59
CA TRP A 129 -3.61 -7.03 -4.81
C TRP A 129 -3.97 -5.74 -5.54
N SER A 130 -5.27 -5.45 -5.69
CA SER A 130 -5.72 -4.18 -6.29
C SER A 130 -5.19 -2.98 -5.50
N SER A 131 -5.25 -3.03 -4.18
CA SER A 131 -4.74 -1.97 -3.31
C SER A 131 -3.23 -1.75 -3.46
N ALA A 132 -2.46 -2.82 -3.60
CA ALA A 132 -1.01 -2.77 -3.81
C ALA A 132 -0.67 -2.11 -5.15
N VAL A 133 -1.37 -2.49 -6.23
CA VAL A 133 -1.15 -1.90 -7.57
C VAL A 133 -1.48 -0.41 -7.56
N LEU A 134 -2.61 -0.01 -6.98
CA LEU A 134 -3.01 1.40 -6.88
C LEU A 134 -1.97 2.22 -6.08
N ALA A 135 -1.52 1.71 -4.93
CA ALA A 135 -0.51 2.37 -4.11
C ALA A 135 0.85 2.49 -4.83
N ILE A 136 1.30 1.45 -5.54
CA ILE A 136 2.55 1.49 -6.32
C ILE A 136 2.43 2.48 -7.48
N CYS A 137 1.32 2.47 -8.21
CA CYS A 137 1.09 3.41 -9.30
C CYS A 137 1.06 4.86 -8.79
N GLY A 138 0.32 5.14 -7.72
CA GLY A 138 0.27 6.46 -7.08
C GLY A 138 1.65 6.92 -6.59
N GLY A 139 2.37 6.05 -5.89
CA GLY A 139 3.71 6.33 -5.38
C GLY A 139 4.74 6.63 -6.48
N LYS A 140 4.78 5.81 -7.54
CA LYS A 140 5.69 6.04 -8.68
C LYS A 140 5.39 7.36 -9.39
N LEU A 141 4.12 7.65 -9.66
CA LEU A 141 3.72 8.90 -10.31
C LEU A 141 4.12 10.13 -9.48
N MET A 142 3.94 10.07 -8.16
CA MET A 142 4.41 11.10 -7.22
C MET A 142 5.92 11.32 -7.27
N CYS A 143 6.71 10.24 -7.17
CA CYS A 143 8.17 10.34 -7.23
C CYS A 143 8.64 10.94 -8.57
N LEU A 144 8.07 10.51 -9.71
CA LEU A 144 8.45 11.03 -11.02
C LEU A 144 8.10 12.52 -11.18
N GLN A 145 6.94 12.97 -10.70
CA GLN A 145 6.57 14.40 -10.76
C GLN A 145 7.48 15.26 -9.87
N SER A 146 7.83 14.76 -8.69
CA SER A 146 8.72 15.47 -7.76
C SER A 146 10.14 15.62 -8.30
N GLN A 147 10.67 14.59 -8.98
CA GLN A 147 12.00 14.64 -9.59
C GLN A 147 12.08 15.67 -10.73
N LYS A 148 11.03 15.75 -11.57
CA LYS A 148 10.97 16.78 -12.63
C LYS A 148 11.12 18.19 -12.07
N THR A 149 10.46 18.45 -10.94
CA THR A 149 10.47 19.78 -10.30
C THR A 149 11.77 20.11 -9.56
N CYS A 150 12.61 19.12 -9.24
CA CYS A 150 13.92 19.36 -8.63
C CYS A 150 15.03 19.56 -9.67
N ASN A 151 14.79 19.14 -10.92
CA ASN A 151 15.75 19.19 -12.02
C ASN A 151 15.49 20.38 -12.99
N GLU A 152 14.31 20.98 -12.92
CA GLU A 152 13.95 22.27 -13.55
C GLU A 152 14.27 23.43 -12.59
#